data_AF-A0A090M515-F1
#
_entry.id   AF-A0A090M515-F1
#
_cell.length_a   1.000
_cell.length_b   1.000
_cell.length_c   1.000
_cell.angle_alpha   90.00
_cell.angle_beta   90.00
_cell.angle_gamma   90.00
#
_symmetry.space_group_name_H-M   'P 1'
#
loop_
_entity.id
_entity.type
_entity.pdbx_description
1 polymer ?
#
loop_
_entity_poly.entity_id
_entity_poly.type
_entity_poly.pdbx_seq_one_letter_code
_entity_poly.pdbx_strand_id
1 'polypeptide(L)'
;MGAPSSASDPTSIRAHVWSPYGGWFADPKGWRRNTALGFVGLGVLAFATWDFSRKREKRPIYPAHRVPSQMWSNAFDENGPRAK
;
A
#
# COMPACT_ATOMS: atom_id res chain seq x y z
N MET A 1 -30.07 26.93 8.81
CA MET A 1 -29.23 25.93 9.51
C MET A 1 -27.78 26.29 9.22
N GLY A 2 -27.06 26.84 10.20
CA GLY A 2 -25.68 27.29 10.00
C GLY A 2 -24.72 26.12 9.79
N ALA A 3 -23.76 26.29 8.89
CA ALA A 3 -22.71 25.30 8.65
C ALA A 3 -22.00 24.95 9.98
N PRO A 4 -21.66 23.67 10.24
CA PRO A 4 -20.90 23.32 11.43
C PRO A 4 -19.58 24.09 11.42
N SER A 5 -19.24 24.69 12.56
CA SER A 5 -17.99 25.42 12.79
C SER A 5 -16.81 24.62 12.25
N SER A 6 -16.00 25.28 11.44
CA SER A 6 -14.82 24.70 10.81
C SER A 6 -13.88 24.16 11.89
N ALA A 7 -13.14 23.09 11.61
CA ALA A 7 -12.12 22.57 12.53
C ALA A 7 -11.04 23.62 12.91
N SER A 8 -11.00 24.76 12.20
CA SER A 8 -10.13 25.90 12.46
C SER A 8 -10.71 26.97 13.40
N ASP A 9 -11.95 26.84 13.88
CA ASP A 9 -12.55 27.82 14.79
C ASP A 9 -11.94 27.69 16.20
N PRO A 10 -11.27 28.73 16.74
CA PRO A 10 -10.56 28.66 18.01
C PRO A 10 -11.49 28.54 19.23
N THR A 11 -12.80 28.72 19.05
CA THR A 11 -13.83 28.53 20.08
C THR A 11 -14.46 27.14 20.05
N SER A 12 -14.11 26.30 19.06
CA SER A 12 -14.65 24.96 18.91
C SER A 12 -13.93 23.96 19.82
N ILE A 13 -14.68 23.25 20.66
CA ILE A 13 -14.16 22.15 21.48
C ILE A 13 -13.51 21.04 20.63
N ARG A 14 -13.92 20.90 19.37
CA ARG A 14 -13.39 19.89 18.45
C ARG A 14 -11.96 20.19 18.01
N ALA A 15 -11.57 21.47 18.00
CA ALA A 15 -10.22 21.88 17.65
C ALA A 15 -9.19 21.54 18.75
N HIS A 16 -9.66 21.35 19.99
CA HIS A 16 -8.80 21.10 21.16
C HIS A 16 -8.60 19.60 21.46
N VAL A 17 -9.38 18.72 20.83
CA VAL A 17 -9.28 17.27 21.03
C VAL A 17 -8.52 16.65 19.88
N TRP A 18 -7.34 16.11 20.16
CA TRP A 18 -6.55 15.36 19.18
C TRP A 18 -6.82 13.86 19.28
N SER A 19 -6.96 13.22 18.12
CA SER A 19 -7.07 11.76 17.99
C SER A 19 -6.20 11.25 16.85
N PRO A 20 -5.66 10.03 16.95
CA PRO A 20 -4.76 9.49 15.93
C PRO A 20 -5.47 9.18 14.59
N TYR A 21 -6.78 8.96 14.59
CA TYR A 21 -7.58 8.59 13.40
C TYR A 21 -8.30 9.78 12.75
N GLY A 22 -8.12 10.99 13.29
CA GLY A 22 -8.88 12.17 12.91
C GLY A 22 -10.12 12.42 13.78
N GLY A 23 -10.57 13.67 13.79
CA GLY A 23 -11.72 14.13 14.57
C GLY A 23 -13.05 14.01 13.85
N TRP A 24 -14.08 14.65 14.40
CA TRP A 24 -15.44 14.63 13.85
C TRP A 24 -15.53 15.43 12.54
N PHE A 25 -15.92 14.78 11.44
CA PHE A 25 -15.94 15.36 10.09
C PHE A 25 -14.62 16.03 9.68
N ALA A 26 -13.50 15.31 9.85
CA ALA A 26 -12.19 15.82 9.46
C ALA A 26 -12.10 16.05 7.94
N ASP A 27 -11.93 17.32 7.53
CA ASP A 27 -11.60 17.72 6.15
C ASP A 27 -10.29 18.53 6.13
N PRO A 28 -9.12 17.86 6.26
CA PRO A 28 -7.86 18.56 6.23
C PRO A 28 -7.57 19.03 4.80
N LYS A 29 -7.24 20.32 4.65
CA LYS A 29 -6.91 20.97 3.37
C LYS A 29 -5.88 20.21 2.52
N GLY A 30 -5.00 19.44 3.15
CA GLY A 30 -3.94 18.65 2.52
C GLY A 30 -4.25 17.16 2.28
N TRP A 31 -5.50 16.71 2.41
CA TRP A 31 -5.84 15.27 2.40
C TRP A 31 -5.28 14.53 1.16
N ARG A 32 -5.40 15.11 -0.04
CA ARG A 32 -4.94 14.51 -1.31
C ARG A 32 -3.44 14.22 -1.29
N ARG A 33 -2.64 15.20 -0.86
CA ARG A 33 -1.18 15.07 -0.79
C ARG A 33 -0.79 14.00 0.23
N ASN A 34 -1.42 14.00 1.40
CA ASN A 34 -1.09 13.05 2.46
C ASN A 34 -1.47 11.61 2.05
N THR A 35 -2.61 11.42 1.40
CA THR A 35 -3.02 10.13 0.84
C THR A 35 -2.07 9.67 -0.24
N ALA A 36 -1.64 10.56 -1.14
CA ALA A 36 -0.65 10.23 -2.17
C ALA A 36 0.68 9.75 -1.56
N LEU A 37 1.18 10.44 -0.53
CA LEU A 37 2.38 10.02 0.19
C LEU A 37 2.21 8.66 0.87
N GLY A 38 1.05 8.40 1.47
CA GLY A 38 0.71 7.09 2.06
C GLY A 38 0.74 5.97 1.02
N PHE A 39 0.13 6.17 -0.15
CA PHE A 39 0.15 5.20 -1.24
C PHE A 39 1.56 4.99 -1.82
N VAL A 40 2.37 6.04 -1.91
CA VAL A 40 3.77 5.91 -2.32
C VAL A 40 4.54 5.03 -1.33
N GLY A 41 4.39 5.28 -0.03
CA GLY A 41 5.01 4.46 1.01
C GLY A 41 4.58 2.99 0.94
N LEU A 42 3.27 2.75 0.79
CA LEU A 42 2.72 1.40 0.61
C LEU A 42 3.27 0.73 -0.65
N GLY A 43 3.35 1.47 -1.77
CA GLY A 43 3.88 0.98 -3.04
C GLY A 43 5.34 0.55 -2.94
N VAL A 44 6.18 1.33 -2.26
CA VAL A 44 7.59 1.00 -2.02
C VAL A 44 7.71 -0.29 -1.19
N LEU A 45 6.95 -0.41 -0.12
CA LEU A 45 6.98 -1.60 0.74
C LEU A 45 6.47 -2.85 0.00
N ALA A 46 5.39 -2.71 -0.77
CA ALA A 46 4.84 -3.79 -1.58
C ALA A 46 5.84 -4.24 -2.66
N PHE A 47 6.48 -3.30 -3.34
CA PHE A 47 7.51 -3.58 -4.34
C PHE A 47 8.72 -4.30 -3.72
N ALA A 48 9.22 -3.84 -2.58
CA ALA A 48 10.33 -4.48 -1.88
C ALA A 48 9.98 -5.91 -1.45
N THR A 49 8.76 -6.11 -0.94
CA THR A 49 8.26 -7.43 -0.55
C THR A 49 8.13 -8.36 -1.77
N TRP A 50 7.61 -7.84 -2.88
CA TRP A 50 7.51 -8.58 -4.13
C TRP A 50 8.89 -8.97 -4.68
N ASP A 51 9.84 -8.03 -4.74
CA ASP A 51 11.22 -8.28 -5.20
C ASP A 51 11.94 -9.32 -4.32
N PHE A 52 11.74 -9.24 -3.01
CA PHE A 52 12.26 -10.23 -2.07
C PHE A 52 11.64 -11.62 -2.29
N SER A 53 10.32 -11.68 -2.49
CA SER A 53 9.57 -12.91 -2.73
C SER A 53 10.02 -13.61 -4.01
N ARG A 54 10.07 -12.89 -5.14
CA ARG A 54 10.46 -13.46 -6.45
C ARG A 54 11.87 -14.05 -6.47
N LYS A 55 12.80 -13.50 -5.70
CA LYS A 55 14.20 -13.96 -5.61
C LYS A 55 14.34 -15.23 -4.77
N ARG A 56 13.42 -15.46 -3.83
CA ARG A 56 13.45 -16.58 -2.87
C ARG A 56 12.59 -17.75 -3.26
N GLU A 57 11.61 -17.54 -4.13
CA GLU A 57 10.83 -18.62 -4.70
C GLU A 57 11.77 -19.62 -5.39
N LYS A 58 11.76 -20.87 -4.93
CA LYS A 58 12.47 -22.00 -5.54
C LYS A 58 11.47 -23.09 -5.82
N ARG A 59 11.52 -23.68 -7.02
CA ARG A 59 10.65 -24.77 -7.42
C ARG A 59 11.49 -25.92 -7.96
N PRO A 60 11.37 -27.12 -7.39
CA PRO A 60 12.10 -28.29 -7.90
C PRO A 60 11.43 -28.89 -9.15
N ILE A 61 10.13 -28.67 -9.32
CA ILE A 61 9.33 -29.24 -10.41
C ILE A 61 8.64 -28.10 -11.15
N TYR A 62 8.58 -28.23 -12.49
CA TYR A 62 7.85 -27.27 -13.32
C TYR A 62 6.34 -27.39 -13.06
N PRO A 63 5.60 -26.27 -12.90
CA PRO A 63 4.17 -26.32 -12.59
C PRO A 63 3.38 -26.94 -13.75
N ALA A 64 2.37 -27.74 -13.40
CA ALA A 64 1.51 -28.42 -14.37
C ALA A 64 0.57 -27.46 -15.14
N HIS A 65 0.30 -26.28 -14.59
CA HIS A 65 -0.53 -25.24 -15.19
C HIS A 65 0.20 -23.89 -15.16
N ARG A 66 -0.24 -22.96 -16.01
CA ARG A 66 0.33 -21.61 -16.03
C ARG A 66 -0.01 -20.89 -14.74
N VAL A 67 1.00 -20.32 -14.11
CA VAL A 67 0.88 -19.56 -12.86
C VAL A 67 1.49 -18.18 -13.03
N PRO A 68 0.87 -17.11 -12.49
CA PRO A 68 1.32 -15.74 -12.73
C PRO A 68 2.77 -15.49 -12.32
N SER A 69 3.26 -16.18 -11.28
CA SER A 69 4.63 -16.00 -10.81
C SER A 69 5.70 -16.44 -11.82
N GLN A 70 5.35 -17.22 -12.85
CA GLN A 70 6.26 -17.56 -13.94
C GLN A 70 6.78 -16.34 -14.70
N MET A 71 6.03 -15.24 -14.73
CA MET A 71 6.42 -14.04 -15.47
C MET A 71 7.52 -13.23 -14.79
N TRP A 72 7.72 -13.42 -13.48
CA TRP A 72 8.60 -12.56 -12.69
C TRP A 72 9.45 -13.29 -11.65
N SER A 73 9.29 -14.60 -11.47
CA SER A 73 10.08 -15.39 -10.52
C SER A 73 11.40 -15.84 -11.12
N ASN A 74 12.48 -15.72 -10.34
CA ASN A 74 13.81 -16.16 -10.79
C ASN A 74 13.93 -17.69 -10.84
N ALA A 75 12.95 -18.42 -10.28
CA ALA A 75 12.88 -19.88 -10.37
C ALA A 75 12.75 -20.39 -11.81
N PHE A 76 12.33 -19.55 -12.77
CA PHE A 76 12.11 -19.91 -14.17
C PHE A 76 13.12 -19.29 -15.14
N ASP A 77 14.26 -18.79 -14.61
CA ASP A 77 15.38 -18.34 -15.43
C ASP A 77 16.08 -19.53 -16.13
N GLU A 78 17.17 -19.27 -16.87
CA GLU A 78 17.86 -20.24 -17.75
C GLU A 78 18.21 -21.59 -17.09
N ASN A 79 18.53 -21.56 -15.79
CA ASN A 79 18.92 -22.71 -14.96
C ASN A 79 17.74 -23.37 -14.20
N GLY A 80 16.52 -22.87 -14.37
CA GLY A 80 15.33 -23.38 -13.69
C GLY A 80 14.78 -24.69 -14.27
N PRO A 81 13.83 -25.35 -13.58
CA PRO A 81 13.09 -26.46 -14.15
C PRO A 81 12.37 -26.02 -15.44
N ARG A 82 12.39 -26.86 -16.47
CA ARG A 82 11.72 -26.60 -17.76
C ARG A 82 10.48 -27.46 -17.90
N ALA A 83 9.50 -26.96 -18.64
CA ALA A 83 8.43 -27.79 -19.16
C ALA A 83 9.05 -28.90 -20.01
N LYS A 84 8.64 -30.15 -19.79
CA LYS A 84 8.94 -31.24 -20.71
C LYS A 84 8.11 -31.09 -21.98
#